data_AF-A0A850MMY2-F1
#
_entry.id   AF-A0A850MMY2-F1
#
_cell.length_a   1.000
_cell.length_b   1.000
_cell.length_c   1.000
_cell.angle_alpha   90.00
_cell.angle_beta   90.00
_cell.angle_gamma   90.00
#
_symmetry.space_group_name_H-M   'P 1'
#
loop_
_entity.id
_entity.type
_entity.pdbx_description
1 polymer ?
#
loop_
_entity_poly.entity_id
_entity_poly.type
_entity_poly.pdbx_seq_one_letter_code
_entity_poly.pdbx_strand_id
1 'polypeptide(L)'
;ALPIFSFENQSETIETLEKYITDKTKMIIVDTITTQYRRTLSEKSEKNILLNKDLNRQLAILKDLAIQFNLIVLITNQVRGVMKGGNNENSMEPVAAAILNYWSDYEIRLDFLPNRQMSKRIATITKHTEKSSHLPIEYRLTDEGIQEMK
;
A
#
# COMPACT_ATOMS: atom_id res chain seq x y z
N ALA A 1 5.84 -15.48 -11.01
CA ALA A 1 4.59 -15.23 -10.27
C ALA A 1 3.42 -15.57 -11.19
N LEU A 2 2.37 -16.20 -10.68
CA LEU A 2 1.14 -16.41 -11.45
C LEU A 2 0.50 -15.03 -11.74
N PRO A 3 -0.03 -14.79 -12.95
CA PRO A 3 -0.67 -13.52 -13.27
C PRO A 3 -1.94 -13.35 -12.44
N ILE A 4 -2.05 -12.25 -11.68
CA ILE A 4 -3.29 -11.87 -10.97
C ILE A 4 -4.12 -10.99 -11.90
N PHE A 5 -5.22 -11.54 -12.42
CA PHE A 5 -6.06 -10.85 -13.40
C PHE A 5 -7.42 -10.38 -12.86
N SER A 6 -7.85 -10.89 -11.70
CA SER A 6 -9.08 -10.48 -11.00
C SER A 6 -8.85 -10.26 -9.51
N PHE A 7 -9.84 -9.64 -8.85
CA PHE A 7 -9.80 -9.42 -7.40
C PHE A 7 -10.01 -10.73 -6.63
N GLU A 8 -10.82 -11.63 -7.18
CA GLU A 8 -11.05 -12.97 -6.64
C GLU A 8 -9.74 -13.78 -6.64
N ASN A 9 -8.99 -13.77 -7.75
CA ASN A 9 -7.69 -14.47 -7.80
C ASN A 9 -6.66 -13.84 -6.88
N GLN A 10 -6.72 -12.52 -6.66
CA GLN A 10 -5.90 -11.86 -5.63
C GLN A 10 -6.24 -12.43 -4.25
N SER A 11 -7.53 -12.55 -3.94
CA SER A 11 -8.05 -13.12 -2.68
C SER A 11 -7.57 -14.55 -2.47
N GLU A 12 -7.79 -15.43 -3.44
CA GLU A 12 -7.37 -16.84 -3.41
C GLU A 12 -5.83 -16.99 -3.30
N THR A 13 -5.08 -16.12 -3.99
CA THR A 13 -3.62 -16.12 -3.90
C THR A 13 -3.18 -15.77 -2.48
N ILE A 14 -3.75 -14.73 -1.87
CA ILE A 14 -3.42 -14.31 -0.50
C ILE A 14 -3.79 -15.40 0.51
N GLU A 15 -4.96 -16.02 0.38
CA GLU A 15 -5.39 -17.14 1.24
C GLU A 15 -4.45 -18.35 1.19
N THR A 16 -3.77 -18.55 0.07
CA THR A 16 -2.88 -19.70 -0.12
C THR A 16 -1.42 -19.38 0.12
N LEU A 17 -1.07 -18.12 0.47
CA LEU A 17 0.32 -17.69 0.68
C LEU A 17 1.05 -18.51 1.74
N GLU A 18 0.35 -18.91 2.81
CA GLU A 18 0.92 -19.71 3.89
C GLU A 18 1.66 -20.96 3.38
N LYS A 19 1.13 -21.60 2.33
CA LYS A 19 1.70 -22.82 1.73
C LYS A 19 3.09 -22.61 1.11
N TYR A 20 3.46 -21.37 0.83
CA TYR A 20 4.73 -21.01 0.21
C TYR A 20 5.72 -20.39 1.21
N ILE A 21 5.30 -20.15 2.45
CA ILE A 21 6.17 -19.61 3.48
C ILE A 21 7.08 -20.73 3.98
N THR A 22 8.38 -20.45 3.98
CA THR A 22 9.41 -21.29 4.55
C THR A 22 10.10 -20.58 5.70
N ASP A 23 10.91 -21.29 6.47
CA ASP A 23 11.79 -20.72 7.50
C ASP A 23 12.72 -19.61 6.98
N LYS A 24 13.05 -19.66 5.68
CA LYS A 24 13.88 -18.66 4.99
C LYS A 24 13.09 -17.45 4.49
N THR A 25 11.77 -17.51 4.45
CA THR A 25 10.94 -16.39 4.00
C THR A 25 10.97 -15.27 5.04
N LYS A 26 11.47 -14.10 4.66
CA LYS A 26 11.55 -12.92 5.55
C LYS A 26 10.60 -11.79 5.18
N MET A 27 10.03 -11.84 3.97
CA MET A 27 9.22 -10.75 3.46
C MET A 27 8.19 -11.24 2.45
N ILE A 28 7.01 -10.64 2.48
CA ILE A 28 5.97 -10.73 1.46
C ILE A 28 5.76 -9.33 0.90
N ILE A 29 5.75 -9.21 -0.43
CA ILE A 29 5.52 -7.94 -1.13
C ILE A 29 4.26 -8.07 -1.99
N VAL A 30 3.30 -7.15 -1.81
CA VAL A 30 2.12 -7.04 -2.66
C VAL A 30 2.10 -5.68 -3.35
N ASP A 31 2.41 -5.68 -4.65
CA ASP A 31 2.51 -4.47 -5.47
C ASP A 31 1.53 -4.52 -6.67
N THR A 32 0.43 -3.77 -6.71
CA THR A 32 -0.20 -2.95 -5.65
C THR A 32 -1.44 -3.67 -5.11
N ILE A 33 -1.71 -3.57 -3.80
CA ILE A 33 -2.88 -4.24 -3.17
C ILE A 33 -4.23 -3.73 -3.69
N THR A 34 -4.30 -2.50 -4.21
CA THR A 34 -5.57 -1.84 -4.58
C THR A 34 -5.89 -1.85 -6.08
N THR A 35 -5.03 -2.42 -6.94
CA THR A 35 -5.26 -2.40 -8.40
C THR A 35 -6.54 -3.12 -8.79
N GLN A 36 -6.72 -4.37 -8.37
CA GLN A 36 -7.94 -5.13 -8.73
C GLN A 36 -9.16 -4.62 -7.97
N TYR A 37 -8.99 -4.24 -6.70
CA TYR A 37 -10.04 -3.61 -5.92
C TYR A 37 -10.64 -2.39 -6.66
N ARG A 38 -9.80 -1.47 -7.13
CA ARG A 38 -10.28 -0.28 -7.84
C ARG A 38 -10.99 -0.61 -9.15
N ARG A 39 -10.51 -1.63 -9.89
CA ARG A 39 -11.13 -2.07 -11.14
C ARG A 39 -12.53 -2.67 -10.94
N THR A 40 -12.78 -3.26 -9.77
CA THR A 40 -14.05 -3.91 -9.45
C THR A 40 -15.07 -2.98 -8.78
N LEU A 41 -14.67 -1.78 -8.35
CA LEU A 41 -15.60 -0.77 -7.83
C LEU A 41 -16.70 -0.45 -8.84
N SER A 42 -17.93 -0.38 -8.37
CA SER A 42 -19.10 -0.07 -9.19
C SER A 42 -19.92 1.06 -8.59
N GLU A 43 -20.82 1.65 -9.37
CA GLU A 43 -21.76 2.68 -8.87
C GLU A 43 -22.72 2.11 -7.81
N LYS A 44 -22.92 0.79 -7.78
CA LYS A 44 -23.80 0.11 -6.82
C LYS A 44 -23.08 -0.07 -5.48
N SER A 45 -23.56 0.65 -4.47
CA SER A 45 -22.98 0.63 -3.11
C SER A 45 -22.92 -0.77 -2.48
N GLU A 46 -23.94 -1.61 -2.67
CA GLU A 46 -24.01 -2.96 -2.11
C GLU A 46 -22.84 -3.86 -2.54
N LYS A 47 -22.46 -3.80 -3.83
CA LYS A 47 -21.31 -4.57 -4.35
C LYS A 47 -20.00 -4.09 -3.73
N ASN A 48 -19.86 -2.79 -3.51
CA ASN A 48 -18.68 -2.21 -2.88
C ASN A 48 -18.56 -2.60 -1.40
N ILE A 49 -19.67 -2.86 -0.70
CA ILE A 49 -19.64 -3.36 0.68
C ILE A 49 -18.96 -4.74 0.72
N LEU A 50 -19.34 -5.65 -0.17
CA LEU A 50 -18.73 -6.98 -0.24
C LEU A 50 -17.24 -6.87 -0.61
N LEU A 51 -16.91 -6.00 -1.56
CA LEU A 51 -15.53 -5.74 -1.96
C LEU A 51 -14.67 -5.20 -0.81
N ASN A 52 -15.21 -4.28 0.00
CA ASN A 52 -14.55 -3.76 1.19
C ASN A 52 -14.34 -4.83 2.25
N LYS A 53 -15.33 -5.70 2.46
CA LYS A 53 -15.21 -6.82 3.41
C LYS A 53 -14.10 -7.78 2.97
N ASP A 54 -14.01 -8.08 1.68
CA ASP A 54 -13.00 -9.00 1.18
C ASP A 54 -11.59 -8.38 1.19
N LEU A 55 -11.44 -7.08 0.86
CA LEU A 55 -10.16 -6.38 1.04
C LEU A 55 -9.72 -6.37 2.52
N ASN A 56 -10.65 -6.14 3.46
CA ASN A 56 -10.36 -6.24 4.89
C ASN A 56 -9.83 -7.63 5.26
N ARG A 57 -10.48 -8.68 4.76
CA ARG A 57 -10.09 -10.06 5.02
C ARG A 57 -8.71 -10.39 4.46
N GLN A 58 -8.40 -9.94 3.23
CA GLN A 58 -7.08 -10.10 2.63
C GLN A 58 -5.98 -9.44 3.49
N LEU A 59 -6.21 -8.22 3.98
CA LEU A 59 -5.26 -7.53 4.86
C LEU A 59 -5.13 -8.19 6.23
N ALA A 60 -6.24 -8.71 6.78
CA ALA A 60 -6.22 -9.48 8.02
C ALA A 60 -5.34 -10.73 7.89
N ILE A 61 -5.48 -11.49 6.79
CA ILE A 61 -4.63 -12.65 6.50
C ILE A 61 -3.17 -12.23 6.40
N LEU A 62 -2.85 -11.19 5.64
CA LEU A 62 -1.47 -10.70 5.53
C LEU A 62 -0.88 -10.29 6.88
N LYS A 63 -1.65 -9.59 7.71
CA LYS A 63 -1.24 -9.18 9.06
C LYS A 63 -1.00 -10.40 9.97
N ASP A 64 -1.86 -11.40 9.90
CA ASP A 64 -1.74 -12.64 10.65
C ASP A 64 -0.47 -13.41 10.23
N LEU A 65 -0.23 -13.56 8.92
CA LEU A 65 0.99 -14.18 8.41
C LEU A 65 2.27 -13.44 8.88
N ALA A 66 2.24 -12.10 8.91
CA ALA A 66 3.36 -11.31 9.41
C ALA A 66 3.69 -11.65 10.88
N ILE A 67 2.66 -11.76 11.72
CA ILE A 67 2.80 -12.08 13.15
C ILE A 67 3.21 -13.55 13.33
N GLN A 68 2.47 -14.48 12.73
CA GLN A 68 2.67 -15.92 12.89
C GLN A 68 4.06 -16.37 12.44
N PHE A 69 4.54 -15.86 11.32
CA PHE A 69 5.82 -16.26 10.73
C PHE A 69 6.97 -15.29 11.01
N ASN A 70 6.72 -14.23 11.80
CA ASN A 70 7.68 -13.18 12.11
C ASN A 70 8.38 -12.64 10.85
N LEU A 71 7.57 -12.22 9.88
CA LEU A 71 8.02 -11.69 8.58
C LEU A 71 7.50 -10.28 8.33
N ILE A 72 8.11 -9.58 7.39
CA ILE A 72 7.68 -8.25 6.96
C ILE A 72 6.66 -8.39 5.83
N VAL A 73 5.51 -7.73 5.96
CA VAL A 73 4.59 -7.53 4.83
C VAL A 73 4.72 -6.09 4.34
N LEU A 74 5.11 -5.93 3.08
CA LEU A 74 5.10 -4.64 2.39
C LEU A 74 3.99 -4.64 1.35
N ILE A 75 3.10 -3.66 1.46
CA ILE A 75 2.08 -3.41 0.45
C ILE A 75 2.30 -2.03 -0.17
N THR A 76 2.12 -1.92 -1.47
CA THR A 76 2.05 -0.61 -2.13
C THR A 76 0.60 -0.24 -2.40
N ASN A 77 0.30 1.04 -2.26
CA ASN A 77 -1.02 1.60 -2.57
C ASN A 77 -0.87 2.75 -3.56
N GLN A 78 -1.89 2.90 -4.42
CA GLN A 78 -1.99 4.05 -5.30
C GLN A 78 -2.85 5.14 -4.66
N VAL A 79 -2.48 6.40 -4.93
CA VAL A 79 -3.29 7.57 -4.59
C VAL A 79 -4.18 7.97 -5.77
N ARG A 80 -5.34 8.55 -5.48
CA ARG A 80 -6.22 9.19 -6.46
C ARG A 80 -6.23 10.70 -6.25
N GLY A 81 -6.26 11.46 -7.33
CA GLY A 81 -6.59 12.88 -7.26
C GLY A 81 -8.07 13.05 -6.93
N VAL A 82 -8.39 13.92 -5.98
CA VAL A 82 -9.75 14.33 -5.64
C VAL A 82 -9.86 15.83 -5.89
N MET A 83 -10.75 16.21 -6.81
CA MET A 83 -11.15 17.61 -6.97
C MET A 83 -12.11 17.95 -5.83
N LYS A 84 -11.58 18.56 -4.76
CA LYS A 84 -12.42 19.19 -3.74
C LYS A 84 -12.73 20.60 -4.22
N GLY A 85 -14.01 20.93 -4.39
CA GLY A 85 -14.42 22.28 -4.76
C GLY A 85 -13.93 23.31 -3.73
N GLY A 86 -13.32 24.39 -4.21
CA GLY A 86 -12.59 25.39 -3.41
C GLY A 86 -11.09 25.36 -3.70
N ASN A 87 -10.37 26.47 -3.42
CA ASN A 87 -9.00 26.81 -3.82
C ASN A 87 -7.85 25.79 -3.52
N ASN A 88 -8.15 24.55 -3.11
CA ASN A 88 -7.20 23.45 -2.99
C ASN A 88 -7.30 22.52 -4.21
N GLU A 89 -6.84 23.02 -5.35
CA GLU A 89 -6.62 22.18 -6.52
C GLU A 89 -5.53 21.14 -6.20
N ASN A 90 -5.82 19.85 -6.43
CA ASN A 90 -4.97 18.66 -6.20
C ASN A 90 -4.85 18.13 -4.76
N SER A 91 -5.97 17.83 -4.10
CA SER A 91 -5.91 16.91 -2.94
C SER A 91 -5.71 15.46 -3.43
N MET A 92 -4.63 14.79 -2.99
CA MET A 92 -4.40 13.37 -3.24
C MET A 92 -4.87 12.54 -2.04
N GLU A 93 -5.71 11.53 -2.28
CA GLU A 93 -6.19 10.62 -1.25
C GLU A 93 -5.81 9.16 -1.60
N PRO A 94 -5.31 8.37 -0.63
CA PRO A 94 -5.07 6.95 -0.86
C PRO A 94 -6.37 6.20 -1.19
N VAL A 95 -6.32 5.27 -2.14
CA VAL A 95 -7.46 4.36 -2.39
C VAL A 95 -7.64 3.46 -1.18
N ALA A 96 -8.90 3.24 -0.75
CA ALA A 96 -9.23 2.45 0.43
C ALA A 96 -8.50 2.88 1.72
N ALA A 97 -8.22 4.19 1.86
CA ALA A 97 -7.39 4.74 2.93
C ALA A 97 -7.76 4.24 4.34
N ALA A 98 -9.05 4.25 4.71
CA ALA A 98 -9.48 3.82 6.04
C ALA A 98 -9.16 2.34 6.34
N ILE A 99 -9.34 1.47 5.35
CA ILE A 99 -9.10 0.02 5.49
C ILE A 99 -7.58 -0.23 5.63
N LEU A 100 -6.78 0.36 4.74
CA LEU A 100 -5.32 0.21 4.78
C LEU A 100 -4.71 0.84 6.03
N ASN A 101 -5.24 1.99 6.45
CA ASN A 101 -4.82 2.64 7.68
C ASN A 101 -5.13 1.81 8.91
N TYR A 102 -6.25 1.09 8.94
CA TYR A 102 -6.55 0.21 10.07
C TYR A 102 -5.52 -0.94 10.20
N TRP A 103 -5.20 -1.61 9.09
CA TRP A 103 -4.37 -2.82 9.09
C TRP A 103 -2.85 -2.58 9.08
N SER A 104 -2.39 -1.43 8.61
CA SER A 104 -0.96 -1.10 8.55
C SER A 104 -0.40 -0.77 9.93
N ASP A 105 0.80 -1.24 10.26
CA ASP A 105 1.53 -0.74 11.44
C ASP A 105 2.24 0.58 11.12
N TYR A 106 2.77 0.67 9.90
CA TYR A 106 3.52 1.80 9.37
C TYR A 106 2.92 2.25 8.04
N GLU A 107 2.87 3.56 7.83
CA GLU A 107 2.56 4.15 6.53
C GLU A 107 3.66 5.13 6.14
N ILE A 108 4.16 4.97 4.93
CA ILE A 108 5.16 5.86 4.34
C ILE A 108 4.54 6.48 3.09
N ARG A 109 4.44 7.80 3.09
CA ARG A 109 4.08 8.57 1.90
C ARG A 109 5.34 8.92 1.12
N LEU A 110 5.30 8.66 -0.18
CA LEU A 110 6.36 9.00 -1.11
C LEU A 110 5.88 10.11 -2.04
N ASP A 111 6.56 11.24 -2.06
CA ASP A 111 6.21 12.40 -2.87
C ASP A 111 7.39 12.84 -3.76
N PHE A 112 7.09 13.62 -4.80
CA PHE A 112 8.10 14.28 -5.62
C PHE A 112 8.63 15.53 -4.92
N LEU A 113 9.93 15.79 -5.03
CA LEU A 113 10.48 17.08 -4.61
C LEU A 113 10.11 18.19 -5.62
N PRO A 114 9.80 19.42 -5.20
CA PRO A 114 9.31 20.51 -6.07
C PRO A 114 10.23 20.90 -7.24
N ASN A 115 11.51 20.48 -7.21
CA ASN A 115 12.57 21.01 -8.07
C ASN A 115 12.76 20.29 -9.42
N ARG A 116 11.69 19.75 -10.04
CA ARG A 116 11.66 19.15 -11.40
C ARG A 116 12.65 18.00 -11.70
N GLN A 117 13.48 17.57 -10.75
CA GLN A 117 14.33 16.40 -10.92
C GLN A 117 13.53 15.14 -10.64
N MET A 118 13.15 14.43 -11.71
CA MET A 118 12.38 13.19 -11.66
C MET A 118 13.05 12.06 -10.88
N SER A 119 14.32 12.18 -10.48
CA SER A 119 14.98 11.22 -9.59
C SER A 119 14.81 11.54 -8.11
N LYS A 120 14.58 12.81 -7.73
CA LYS A 120 14.53 13.26 -6.34
C LYS A 120 13.14 13.05 -5.74
N ARG A 121 13.09 12.53 -4.53
CA ARG A 121 11.87 12.15 -3.82
C ARG A 121 12.00 12.50 -2.34
N ILE A 122 10.86 12.56 -1.67
CA ILE A 122 10.77 12.71 -0.23
C ILE A 122 9.89 11.61 0.33
N ALA A 123 10.33 10.99 1.42
CA ALA A 123 9.59 9.99 2.17
C ALA A 123 9.17 10.58 3.52
N THR A 124 7.88 10.47 3.84
CA THR A 124 7.33 10.93 5.12
C THR A 124 6.57 9.80 5.79
N ILE A 125 6.90 9.49 7.04
CA ILE A 125 6.13 8.54 7.83
C ILE A 125 4.82 9.21 8.25
N THR A 126 3.68 8.69 7.76
CA THR A 126 2.35 9.23 8.06
C THR A 126 1.63 8.46 9.16
N LYS A 127 2.04 7.21 9.41
CA LYS A 127 1.59 6.40 10.54
C LYS A 127 2.79 5.67 11.13
N HIS A 128 2.92 5.78 12.45
CA HIS A 128 3.86 5.01 13.26
C HIS A 128 3.12 4.59 14.54
N THR A 129 3.34 3.37 15.02
CA THR A 129 2.71 2.83 16.23
C THR A 129 3.14 3.59 17.50
N GLU A 130 4.31 4.22 17.49
CA GLU A 130 4.78 5.14 18.53
C GLU A 130 4.75 6.59 18.03
N LYS A 131 4.35 7.54 18.87
CA LYS A 131 4.33 8.98 18.53
C LYS A 131 5.76 9.55 18.49
N SER A 132 6.51 9.24 17.44
CA SER A 132 7.78 9.88 17.11
C SER A 132 7.57 10.77 15.88
N SER A 133 7.82 12.07 16.06
CA SER A 133 7.89 13.03 14.96
C SER A 133 9.12 12.71 14.11
N HIS A 134 8.95 11.88 13.09
CA HIS A 134 10.02 11.64 12.12
C HIS A 134 10.06 12.78 11.11
N LEU A 135 11.24 13.39 10.95
CA LEU A 135 11.46 14.37 9.90
C LEU A 135 11.38 13.66 8.54
N PRO A 136 10.78 14.30 7.52
CA PRO A 136 10.83 13.79 6.16
C PRO A 136 12.28 13.56 5.70
N ILE A 137 12.50 12.49 4.93
CA ILE A 137 13.83 12.14 4.40
C ILE A 137 13.81 12.31 2.89
N GLU A 138 14.79 13.06 2.37
CA GLU A 138 15.02 13.18 0.94
C GLU A 138 15.87 12.01 0.44
N TYR A 139 15.48 11.45 -0.70
CA TYR A 139 16.19 10.37 -1.36
C TYR A 139 16.17 10.56 -2.87
N ARG A 140 17.03 9.83 -3.58
CA ARG A 140 17.02 9.79 -5.03
C ARG A 140 16.94 8.38 -5.56
N LEU A 141 16.30 8.25 -6.72
CA LEU A 141 16.34 7.06 -7.55
C LEU A 141 17.56 7.15 -8.49
N THR A 142 18.31 6.07 -8.56
CA THR A 142 19.47 5.88 -9.42
C THR A 142 19.36 4.55 -10.13
N ASP A 143 20.25 4.29 -11.08
CA ASP A 143 20.32 3.01 -11.77
C ASP A 143 20.73 1.86 -10.84
N GLU A 144 21.31 2.18 -9.66
CA GLU A 144 21.64 1.24 -8.59
C GLU A 144 20.53 1.10 -7.53
N GLY A 145 19.40 1.80 -7.71
CA GLY A 145 18.27 1.79 -6.79
C GLY A 145 18.13 3.07 -5.97
N ILE A 146 17.61 2.94 -4.74
CA ILE A 146 17.30 4.04 -3.83
C ILE A 146 18.59 4.45 -3.09
N GLN A 147 18.95 5.73 -3.14
CA GLN A 147 20.13 6.29 -2.47
C GLN A 147 19.76 7.53 -1.64
N GLU A 148 20.46 7.73 -0.53
CA GLU A 148 20.36 8.92 0.30
C GLU A 148 20.87 10.17 -0.44
N MET A 149 20.25 11.31 -0.17
CA MET A 149 20.76 12.59 -0.64
C MET A 149 21.83 13.10 0.36
N LYS A 150 23.09 13.12 -0.09
CA LYS A 150 24.20 13.76 0.63
C LYS A 150 24.04 15.27 0.71
#